data_AF-A0A232FDN9-F1
#
_entry.id   AF-A0A232FDN9-F1
#
_cell.length_a   1.000
_cell.length_b   1.000
_cell.length_c   1.000
_cell.angle_alpha   90.00
_cell.angle_beta   90.00
_cell.angle_gamma   90.00
#
_symmetry.space_group_name_H-M   'P 1'
#
loop_
_entity.id
_entity.type
_entity.pdbx_description
1 polymer ?
#
loop_
_entity_poly.entity_id
_entity_poly.type
_entity_poly.pdbx_seq_one_letter_code
_entity_poly.pdbx_strand_id
1 'polypeptide(L)' 'MSELGLQNKRSKDIVENMSKDARKIACDTTLVQATATMEPIGRIQMRTRRTLRGHLAKIYAMHWGSDSR' A
#
# COMPACT_ATOMS: atom_id res chain seq x y z
N MET A 1 -12.44 -0.20 -35.51
CA MET A 1 -12.49 0.64 -34.30
C MET A 1 -12.91 2.04 -34.71
N SER A 2 -13.86 2.67 -34.00
CA SER A 2 -14.29 4.03 -34.32
C SER A 2 -13.20 5.05 -34.00
N GLU A 3 -13.16 6.15 -34.75
CA GLU A 3 -12.23 7.29 -34.55
C GLU A 3 -12.29 7.85 -33.12
N LEU A 4 -13.49 7.92 -32.54
CA LEU A 4 -13.74 8.24 -31.13
C LEU A 4 -13.01 7.29 -30.15
N GLY A 5 -12.97 5.99 -30.46
CA GLY A 5 -12.27 5.00 -29.63
C GLY A 5 -10.75 5.20 -29.63
N LEU A 6 -10.18 5.53 -30.79
CA LEU A 6 -8.76 5.84 -30.93
C LEU A 6 -8.40 7.15 -30.23
N GLN A 7 -9.24 8.18 -30.32
CA GLN A 7 -9.05 9.44 -29.62
C GLN A 7 -9.09 9.25 -28.10
N ASN A 8 -10.06 8.49 -27.58
CA ASN A 8 -10.15 8.18 -26.16
C ASN A 8 -8.94 7.39 -25.65
N LYS A 9 -8.41 6.46 -26.45
CA LYS A 9 -7.18 5.72 -26.14
C LYS A 9 -5.99 6.69 -25.99
N ARG A 10 -5.77 7.55 -26.98
CA ARG A 10 -4.69 8.55 -26.96
C ARG A 10 -4.80 9.50 -25.77
N SER A 11 -5.99 10.04 -25.51
CA SER A 11 -6.19 10.95 -24.36
C SER A 11 -5.90 10.27 -23.02
N LYS A 12 -6.26 8.99 -22.86
CA LYS A 12 -5.92 8.21 -21.65
C LYS A 12 -4.41 8.07 -21.49
N ASP A 13 -3.71 7.67 -22.56
CA ASP A 13 -2.26 7.46 -22.53
C ASP A 13 -1.51 8.77 -22.19
N ILE A 14 -1.98 9.91 -22.71
CA ILE A 14 -1.44 11.25 -22.41
C ILE A 14 -1.60 11.57 -20.92
N VAL A 15 -2.80 11.43 -20.38
CA VAL A 15 -3.07 11.74 -18.96
C VAL A 15 -2.28 10.81 -18.04
N GLU A 16 -2.16 9.53 -18.39
CA GLU A 16 -1.38 8.57 -17.62
C GLU A 16 0.11 8.95 -17.59
N ASN A 17 0.67 9.34 -18.73
CA ASN A 17 2.07 9.76 -18.84
C ASN A 17 2.32 11.08 -18.11
N MET A 18 1.45 12.08 -18.27
CA MET A 18 1.54 13.34 -17.51
C MET A 18 1.52 13.09 -16.00
N SER A 19 0.69 12.16 -15.53
CA SER A 19 0.63 11.77 -14.12
C SER A 19 1.91 11.07 -13.64
N LYS A 20 2.49 10.20 -14.47
CA LYS A 20 3.78 9.54 -14.18
C LYS A 20 4.92 10.56 -14.11
N ASP A 21 4.97 11.48 -15.05
CA ASP A 21 6.00 12.51 -15.11
C ASP A 21 5.89 13.49 -13.94
N ALA A 22 4.67 13.93 -13.60
CA ALA A 22 4.43 14.77 -12.43
C ALA A 22 4.88 14.09 -11.13
N ARG A 23 4.60 12.78 -10.96
CA ARG A 23 5.10 12.00 -9.82
C ARG A 23 6.63 11.96 -9.81
N LYS A 24 7.26 11.70 -10.96
CA LYS A 24 8.72 11.60 -11.07
C LYS A 24 9.41 12.92 -10.72
N ILE A 25 8.85 14.06 -11.14
CA ILE A 25 9.37 15.39 -10.82
C ILE A 25 9.34 15.65 -9.32
N ALA A 26 8.30 15.18 -8.61
CA ALA A 26 8.16 15.37 -7.17
C ALA A 26 8.95 14.34 -6.32
N CYS A 27 9.66 13.38 -6.94
CA CYS A 27 10.40 12.32 -6.23
C CYS A 27 11.84 12.74 -5.91
N ASP A 28 12.02 13.81 -5.14
CA ASP A 28 13.35 14.38 -4.80
C ASP A 28 14.17 13.52 -3.83
N THR A 29 13.52 12.65 -3.06
CA THR A 29 14.15 11.79 -2.06
C THR A 29 13.38 10.47 -1.90
N THR A 30 13.98 9.52 -1.20
CA THR A 30 13.35 8.25 -0.83
C THR A 30 13.22 8.12 0.68
N LEU A 31 12.25 7.33 1.14
CA LEU A 31 12.06 7.07 2.57
C LEU A 31 13.36 6.55 3.22
N VAL A 32 14.07 5.64 2.55
CA VAL A 32 15.33 5.07 3.04
C VAL A 32 16.41 6.14 3.24
N GLN A 33 16.56 7.06 2.29
CA GLN A 33 17.52 8.18 2.42
C GLN A 33 17.13 9.13 3.55
N ALA A 34 15.84 9.46 3.66
CA ALA A 34 15.34 10.35 4.70
C ALA A 34 15.52 9.78 6.12
N THR A 35 15.43 8.46 6.28
CA THR A 35 15.54 7.78 7.58
C THR A 35 16.93 7.20 7.84
N ALA A 36 17.96 7.56 7.05
CA ALA A 36 19.27 6.91 7.09
C ALA A 36 19.99 7.02 8.45
N THR A 37 19.65 8.04 9.24
CA THR A 37 20.24 8.31 10.57
C THR A 37 19.36 7.82 11.72
N MET A 38 18.21 7.21 11.44
CA MET A 38 17.33 6.69 12.48
C MET A 38 17.90 5.39 13.06
N GLU A 39 17.91 5.30 14.39
CA GLU A 39 18.33 4.09 15.09
C GLU A 39 17.37 2.92 14.76
N PRO A 40 17.89 1.72 14.42
CA PRO A 40 17.06 0.55 14.22
C PRO A 40 16.27 0.16 15.47
N ILE A 41 15.03 -0.29 15.30
CA ILE A 41 14.16 -0.76 16.40
C ILE A 41 14.67 -2.02 17.13
N GLY A 42 15.72 -2.66 16.59
CA GLY A 42 16.27 -3.91 17.12
C GLY A 42 15.35 -5.12 16.93
N ARG A 43 15.65 -6.21 17.64
CA ARG A 43 14.90 -7.47 17.52
C ARG A 43 13.62 -7.43 18.37
N ILE A 44 12.46 -7.41 17.73
CA ILE A 44 11.17 -7.50 18.42
C ILE A 44 10.84 -8.97 18.73
N GLN A 45 10.67 -9.30 20.01
CA GLN A 45 10.29 -10.65 20.48
C GLN A 45 8.83 -10.69 20.94
N MET A 46 7.96 -11.24 20.11
CA MET A 46 6.54 -11.41 20.42
C MET A 46 6.29 -12.73 21.18
N ARG A 47 5.25 -12.77 22.02
CA ARG A 47 4.74 -14.01 22.65
C ARG A 47 3.22 -14.06 22.59
N THR A 48 2.67 -15.25 22.42
CA THR A 48 1.22 -15.49 22.46
C THR A 48 0.65 -15.11 23.83
N ARG A 49 -0.32 -14.19 23.86
CA ARG A 49 -1.02 -13.77 25.10
C ARG A 49 -2.41 -14.39 25.26
N ARG A 50 -3.05 -14.72 24.14
CA ARG A 50 -4.40 -15.29 24.07
C ARG A 50 -4.45 -16.34 22.97
N THR A 51 -5.24 -17.38 23.22
CA THR A 51 -5.60 -18.40 22.22
C THR A 51 -7.11 -18.40 22.11
N LEU A 52 -7.63 -17.86 21.01
CA LEU A 52 -9.06 -17.79 20.75
C LEU A 52 -9.53 -19.14 20.22
N ARG A 53 -10.39 -19.83 20.98
CA ARG A 53 -10.96 -21.14 20.64
C ARG A 53 -12.45 -21.00 20.40
N GLY A 54 -13.01 -21.87 19.56
CA GLY A 54 -14.47 -21.94 19.34
C GLY A 54 -14.88 -22.21 17.89
N HIS A 55 -14.00 -21.99 16.92
CA HIS A 55 -14.30 -22.28 15.52
C HIS A 55 -14.11 -23.76 15.18
N LEU A 56 -15.05 -24.34 14.43
CA LEU A 56 -15.03 -25.74 13.97
C LEU A 56 -14.53 -25.90 12.52
N ALA A 57 -14.10 -24.81 11.89
CA ALA A 57 -13.62 -24.75 10.51
C ALA A 57 -12.51 -23.68 10.37
N LYS A 58 -11.95 -23.54 9.17
CA LYS A 58 -10.89 -22.56 8.87
C LYS A 58 -11.43 -21.13 8.91
N ILE A 59 -10.69 -20.24 9.56
CA ILE A 59 -10.97 -18.79 9.61
C ILE A 59 -10.40 -18.15 8.33
N TYR A 60 -11.20 -17.36 7.61
CA TYR A 60 -10.79 -16.66 6.38
C TYR A 60 -10.68 -15.14 6.53
N ALA A 61 -11.37 -14.58 7.53
CA ALA A 61 -11.39 -13.15 7.77
C ALA A 61 -11.43 -12.86 9.26
N MET A 62 -10.80 -11.77 9.66
CA MET A 62 -10.78 -11.22 11.01
C MET A 62 -10.68 -9.70 10.89
N HIS A 63 -11.35 -8.95 11.77
CA HIS A 63 -11.17 -7.52 11.90
C HIS A 63 -11.14 -7.16 13.39
N TRP A 64 -10.33 -6.15 13.76
CA TRP A 64 -10.39 -5.58 15.11
C TRP A 64 -11.64 -4.68 15.23
N GLY A 65 -12.21 -4.62 16.44
CA GLY A 65 -13.21 -3.60 16.79
C GLY A 65 -12.54 -2.24 16.99
N SER A 66 -13.29 -1.15 16.86
CA SER A 66 -12.79 0.22 17.06
C SER A 66 -12.33 0.50 18.49
N ASP A 67 -12.80 -0.29 19.46
CA ASP A 67 -12.47 -0.20 20.88
C ASP A 67 -11.20 -0.97 21.27
N SER A 68 -10.57 -1.70 20.33
CA SER A 68 -9.32 -2.44 20.54
C SER A 68 -9.34 -3.43 21.72
N ARG A 69 -10.48 -4.09 21.95
CA ARG A 69 -10.66 -5.07 23.04
C ARG A 69 -10.70 -6.52 22.55
#